data_AF-A0A6J4VFI0-F1
#
_entry.id   AF-A0A6J4VFI0-F1
#
_cell.length_a   1.000
_cell.length_b   1.000
_cell.length_c   1.000
_cell.angle_alpha   90.00
_cell.angle_beta   90.00
_cell.angle_gamma   90.00
#
_symmetry.space_group_name_H-M   'P 1'
#
loop_
_entity.id
_entity.type
_entity.pdbx_description
1 polymer ?
#
loop_
_entity_poly.entity_id
_entity_poly.type
_entity_poly.pdbx_seq_one_letter_code
_entity_poly.pdbx_strand_id
1 'polypeptide(L)'
;MGERSLLPIIAPLLIYCHLIWNNSVQALPLPNDTPEEVLRTEVLTEARSPLNGESLSAAEYAELQVALRSTEAVQPKVSPKIRRLITLLRLRKGIRSIFPFLLR
;
A
#
# COMPACT_ATOMS: atom_id res chain seq x y z
N MET A 1 -34.72 -7.48 55.13
CA MET A 1 -33.68 -7.95 54.20
C MET A 1 -34.30 -8.04 52.82
N GLY A 2 -34.01 -7.09 51.93
CA GLY A 2 -34.45 -7.15 50.54
C GLY A 2 -33.26 -7.51 49.67
N GLU A 3 -33.16 -8.77 49.24
CA GLU A 3 -32.16 -9.21 48.28
C GLU A 3 -32.47 -8.53 46.94
N ARG A 4 -31.76 -7.44 46.65
CA ARG A 4 -31.83 -6.79 45.34
C ARG A 4 -31.20 -7.76 44.35
N SER A 5 -32.02 -8.47 43.59
CA SER A 5 -31.58 -9.41 42.58
C SER A 5 -30.75 -8.68 41.51
N LEU A 6 -29.43 -8.79 41.59
CA LEU A 6 -28.47 -8.18 40.65
C LEU A 6 -28.42 -8.91 39.28
N LEU A 7 -29.27 -9.93 39.11
CA LEU A 7 -29.40 -10.77 37.92
C LEU A 7 -29.66 -10.02 36.60
N PRO A 8 -30.46 -8.93 36.52
CA PRO A 8 -30.76 -8.31 35.23
C PRO A 8 -29.57 -7.51 34.66
N ILE A 9 -28.53 -7.25 35.46
CA ILE A 9 -27.32 -6.52 35.03
C ILE A 9 -26.21 -7.51 34.67
N ILE A 10 -26.10 -8.61 35.41
CA ILE A 10 -25.03 -9.60 35.23
C ILE A 10 -25.27 -10.45 33.97
N ALA A 11 -26.52 -10.82 33.68
CA ALA A 11 -26.87 -11.62 32.50
C ALA A 11 -26.47 -10.96 31.16
N PRO A 12 -26.80 -9.69 30.88
CA PRO A 12 -26.39 -9.06 29.62
C PRO A 12 -24.88 -8.83 29.54
N LEU A 13 -24.21 -8.58 30.67
CA LEU A 13 -22.75 -8.44 30.72
C LEU A 13 -22.04 -9.74 30.32
N LEU A 14 -22.52 -10.88 30.82
CA LEU A 14 -21.96 -12.19 30.50
C LEU A 14 -22.19 -12.57 29.03
N ILE A 15 -23.38 -12.28 28.50
CA ILE A 15 -23.70 -12.49 27.07
C ILE A 15 -22.79 -11.61 26.19
N TYR A 16 -22.63 -10.33 26.54
CA TYR A 16 -21.76 -9.41 25.81
C TYR A 16 -20.30 -9.87 25.84
N CYS A 17 -19.82 -10.33 27.00
CA CYS A 17 -18.47 -10.88 27.14
C CYS A 17 -18.25 -12.14 26.28
N HIS A 18 -19.26 -13.01 26.22
CA HIS A 18 -19.20 -14.22 25.40
C HIS A 18 -19.20 -13.92 23.89
N LEU A 19 -19.90 -12.87 23.46
CA LEU A 19 -19.88 -12.41 22.07
C LEU A 19 -18.53 -11.79 21.67
N ILE A 20 -17.82 -11.15 22.60
CA ILE A 20 -16.50 -10.56 22.34
C ILE A 20 -15.41 -11.64 22.23
N TRP A 21 -15.48 -12.69 23.06
CA TRP A 21 -14.43 -13.72 23.12
C TRP A 21 -14.33 -14.59 21.85
N ASN A 22 -15.44 -14.81 21.13
CA ASN A 22 -15.48 -15.74 20.00
C ASN A 22 -14.83 -15.24 18.69
N ASN A 23 -14.34 -14.01 18.61
CA ASN A 23 -13.82 -13.43 17.36
C ASN A 23 -12.31 -13.65 17.14
N SER A 24 -11.77 -14.79 17.59
CA SER A 24 -10.41 -15.18 17.22
C SER A 24 -10.42 -15.99 15.93
N VAL A 25 -10.56 -15.32 14.78
CA VAL A 25 -10.33 -15.93 13.47
C VAL A 25 -8.82 -15.95 13.24
N GLN A 26 -8.21 -17.14 13.33
CA GLN A 26 -6.83 -17.33 12.90
C GLN A 26 -6.80 -17.52 11.39
N ALA A 27 -6.47 -16.45 10.67
CA ALA A 27 -6.22 -16.48 9.22
C ALA A 27 -4.82 -17.08 8.97
N LEU A 28 -4.68 -18.39 9.21
CA LEU A 28 -3.49 -19.12 8.78
C LEU A 28 -3.52 -19.23 7.25
N PRO A 29 -2.38 -19.06 6.56
CA PRO A 29 -2.30 -19.27 5.12
C PRO A 29 -2.69 -20.71 4.77
N LEU A 30 -3.21 -20.94 3.56
CA LEU A 30 -3.61 -22.28 3.16
C LEU A 30 -2.36 -23.19 3.13
N PRO A 31 -2.47 -24.49 3.42
CA PRO A 31 -1.32 -25.40 3.44
C PRO A 31 -0.54 -25.49 2.12
N ASN A 32 -1.16 -25.06 1.01
CA ASN A 32 -0.55 -25.04 -0.33
C ASN A 32 0.07 -23.67 -0.68
N ASP A 33 -0.09 -22.65 0.16
CA ASP A 33 0.52 -21.35 -0.07
C ASP A 33 2.02 -21.44 0.23
N THR A 34 2.84 -20.97 -0.71
CA THR A 34 4.29 -20.93 -0.51
C THR A 34 4.61 -19.94 0.62
N PRO A 35 5.44 -20.33 1.60
CA PRO A 35 5.79 -19.44 2.69
C PRO A 35 6.57 -18.23 2.17
N GLU A 36 6.32 -17.05 2.76
CA GLU A 36 6.96 -15.81 2.34
C GLU A 36 8.49 -15.87 2.43
N GLU A 37 9.03 -16.64 3.38
CA GLU A 37 10.45 -16.83 3.55
C GLU A 37 11.10 -17.49 2.33
N VAL A 38 10.39 -18.41 1.67
CA VAL A 38 10.86 -19.06 0.43
C VAL A 38 10.81 -18.05 -0.72
N LEU A 39 9.72 -17.30 -0.86
CA LEU A 39 9.58 -16.25 -1.88
C LEU A 39 10.62 -15.12 -1.72
N ARG A 40 11.04 -14.80 -0.49
CA ARG A 40 12.11 -13.82 -0.23
C ARG A 40 13.49 -14.35 -0.58
N THR A 41 13.69 -15.67 -0.54
CA THR A 41 14.94 -16.32 -0.97
C THR A 41 14.97 -16.64 -2.47
N GLU A 42 13.83 -16.63 -3.14
CA GLU A 42 13.75 -16.72 -4.59
C GLU A 42 14.33 -15.45 -5.22
N VAL A 43 15.61 -15.50 -5.57
CA VAL A 43 16.23 -14.51 -6.44
C VAL A 43 15.54 -14.65 -7.80
N LEU A 44 14.76 -13.64 -8.18
CA LEU A 44 14.17 -13.48 -9.52
C LEU A 44 15.30 -13.47 -10.56
N THR A 45 15.77 -14.67 -10.91
CA THR A 45 16.95 -14.88 -11.76
C THR A 45 16.58 -14.65 -13.23
N GLU A 46 15.29 -14.78 -13.54
CA GLU A 46 14.72 -14.49 -14.84
C GLU A 46 14.24 -13.04 -14.88
N ALA A 47 15.10 -12.14 -15.37
CA ALA A 47 14.61 -10.85 -15.85
C ALA A 47 13.63 -11.11 -17.00
N ARG A 48 12.60 -10.28 -17.15
CA ARG A 48 11.58 -10.42 -18.20
C ARG A 48 11.67 -9.23 -19.14
N SER A 49 11.53 -9.46 -20.44
CA SER A 49 11.54 -8.39 -21.44
C SER A 49 10.35 -7.45 -21.21
N PRO A 50 10.56 -6.11 -21.16
CA PRO A 50 9.49 -5.14 -20.92
C PRO A 50 8.52 -5.00 -22.10
N LEU A 51 8.88 -5.51 -23.27
CA LEU A 51 8.04 -5.44 -24.48
C LEU A 51 7.12 -6.67 -24.58
N ASN A 52 7.66 -7.86 -24.30
CA ASN A 52 7.00 -9.12 -24.65
C ASN A 52 6.83 -10.08 -23.46
N GLY A 53 7.45 -9.82 -22.30
CA GLY A 53 7.35 -10.68 -21.11
C GLY A 53 8.14 -12.01 -21.21
N GLU A 54 8.94 -12.21 -22.25
CA GLU A 54 9.81 -13.38 -22.38
C GLU A 54 10.98 -13.32 -21.38
N SER A 55 11.49 -14.48 -20.96
CA SER A 55 12.64 -14.59 -20.07
C SER A 55 13.90 -14.10 -20.77
N LEU A 56 14.63 -13.22 -20.09
CA LEU A 56 15.83 -12.55 -20.56
C LEU A 56 17.05 -13.18 -19.87
N SER A 57 18.13 -13.42 -20.62
CA SER A 57 19.39 -13.88 -20.04
C SER A 57 20.02 -12.80 -19.16
N ALA A 58 20.83 -13.20 -18.18
CA ALA A 58 21.52 -12.26 -17.28
C ALA A 58 22.41 -11.25 -18.04
N ALA A 59 23.02 -11.68 -19.16
CA ALA A 59 23.84 -10.81 -20.00
C ALA A 59 23.00 -9.76 -20.74
N GLU A 60 21.89 -10.20 -21.36
CA GLU A 60 20.94 -9.33 -22.06
C GLU A 60 20.28 -8.34 -21.09
N TYR A 61 20.01 -8.75 -19.85
CA TYR A 61 19.51 -7.87 -18.81
C TYR A 61 20.54 -6.79 -18.43
N ALA A 62 21.82 -7.16 -18.30
CA ALA A 62 22.87 -6.19 -17.99
C ALA A 62 22.98 -5.12 -19.09
N GLU A 63 22.92 -5.53 -20.36
CA GLU A 63 22.92 -4.61 -21.51
C GLU A 63 21.69 -3.69 -21.52
N LEU A 64 20.50 -4.25 -21.26
CA LEU A 64 19.26 -3.50 -21.15
C LEU A 64 19.33 -2.44 -20.03
N GLN A 65 19.89 -2.79 -18.87
CA GLN A 65 20.06 -1.82 -17.79
C GLN A 65 21.05 -0.70 -18.13
N VAL A 66 22.10 -0.99 -18.91
CA VAL A 66 23.02 0.06 -19.41
C VAL A 66 22.28 1.01 -20.36
N ALA A 67 21.45 0.47 -21.27
CA ALA A 67 20.64 1.26 -22.20
C ALA A 67 19.55 2.10 -21.52
N LEU A 68 18.92 1.56 -20.46
CA LEU A 68 17.93 2.32 -19.69
C LEU A 68 18.58 3.43 -18.88
N ARG A 69 19.72 3.17 -18.22
CA ARG A 69 20.44 4.19 -17.44
C ARG A 69 20.94 5.35 -18.31
N SER A 70 21.36 5.08 -19.55
CA SER A 70 21.74 6.16 -20.48
C SER A 70 20.55 7.01 -20.93
N THR A 71 19.35 6.42 -20.99
CA THR A 71 18.10 7.10 -21.35
C THR A 71 17.48 7.87 -20.17
N GLU A 72 17.60 7.36 -18.95
CA GLU A 72 16.99 7.92 -17.74
C GLU A 72 17.65 9.23 -17.27
N ALA A 73 18.87 9.52 -17.75
CA ALA A 73 19.48 10.85 -17.62
C ALA A 73 18.63 11.95 -18.28
N VAL A 74 17.70 11.60 -19.17
CA VAL A 74 16.72 12.51 -19.75
C VAL A 74 15.53 12.62 -18.81
N GLN A 75 15.61 13.55 -17.85
CA GLN A 75 14.46 13.88 -16.98
C GLN A 75 13.18 14.02 -17.83
N PRO A 76 12.02 13.52 -17.34
CA PRO A 76 10.76 13.63 -18.06
C PRO A 76 10.51 15.10 -18.43
N LYS A 77 10.60 15.40 -19.73
CA LYS A 77 10.48 16.75 -20.28
C LYS A 77 9.02 17.19 -20.25
N VAL A 78 8.53 17.55 -19.08
CA VAL A 78 7.26 18.25 -18.94
C VAL A 78 7.41 19.63 -19.59
N SER A 79 6.46 20.02 -20.46
CA SER A 79 6.51 21.34 -21.08
C SER A 79 6.59 22.43 -19.99
N PRO A 80 7.38 23.50 -20.20
CA PRO A 80 7.56 24.55 -19.18
C PRO A 80 6.23 25.18 -18.78
N LYS A 81 5.26 25.24 -19.72
CA LYS A 81 3.90 25.72 -19.47
C LYS A 81 3.15 24.85 -18.46
N ILE A 82 3.18 23.52 -18.63
CA ILE A 82 2.51 22.59 -17.70
C ILE A 82 3.17 22.64 -16.32
N ARG A 83 4.51 22.67 -16.26
CA ARG A 83 5.24 22.81 -15.00
C ARG A 83 4.81 24.07 -14.24
N ARG A 84 4.73 25.21 -14.93
CA ARG A 84 4.26 26.47 -14.35
C ARG A 84 2.83 26.38 -13.85
N LEU A 85 1.92 25.79 -14.63
CA LEU A 85 0.53 25.59 -14.23
C LEU A 85 0.42 24.74 -12.96
N ILE A 86 1.15 23.63 -12.88
CA ILE A 86 1.15 22.76 -11.68
C ILE A 86 1.63 23.52 -10.45
N THR A 87 2.70 24.32 -10.57
CA THR A 87 3.22 25.14 -9.47
C THR A 87 2.17 26.15 -8.98
N LEU A 88 1.47 26.84 -9.90
CA LEU A 88 0.42 27.79 -9.54
C LEU A 88 -0.77 27.12 -8.85
N LEU A 89 -1.17 25.93 -9.30
CA LEU A 89 -2.25 25.17 -8.67
C LEU A 89 -1.86 24.70 -7.26
N ARG A 90 -0.63 24.23 -7.08
CA ARG A 90 -0.11 23.85 -5.76
C ARG A 90 -0.07 25.04 -4.80
N LEU A 91 0.40 26.20 -5.28
CA LEU A 91 0.40 27.44 -4.50
C LEU A 91 -1.02 27.86 -4.11
N ARG A 92 -1.96 27.87 -5.07
CA ARG A 92 -3.37 28.18 -4.80
C ARG A 92 -3.97 27.25 -3.74
N LYS A 93 -3.69 25.95 -3.85
CA LYS A 93 -4.15 24.94 -2.86
C LYS A 93 -3.56 25.22 -1.48
N GLY A 94 -2.26 25.55 -1.40
CA GLY A 94 -1.60 25.93 -0.15
C GLY A 94 -2.20 27.16 0.50
N ILE A 95 -2.40 28.23 -0.27
CA ILE A 95 -3.01 29.48 0.23
C ILE A 95 -4.44 29.21 0.75
N ARG A 96 -5.25 28.44 0.00
CA ARG A 96 -6.60 28.07 0.44
C ARG A 96 -6.61 27.24 1.73
N SER A 97 -5.59 26.42 1.93
CA SER A 97 -5.43 25.61 3.14
C SER A 97 -5.05 26.45 4.37
N ILE A 98 -4.19 27.46 4.20
CA ILE A 98 -3.72 28.31 5.29
C ILE A 98 -4.77 29.38 5.63
N PHE A 99 -5.44 29.92 4.61
CA PHE A 99 -6.40 31.01 4.75
C PHE A 99 -7.78 30.61 4.19
N PRO A 100 -8.53 29.76 4.91
CA PRO A 100 -9.82 29.26 4.43
C PRO A 100 -10.91 30.34 4.31
N PHE A 101 -10.66 31.53 4.87
CA PHE A 101 -11.58 32.67 4.88
C PHE A 101 -11.24 33.77 3.85
N LEU A 102 -10.02 33.82 3.31
CA LEU A 102 -9.62 34.85 2.32
C LEU A 102 -9.99 34.50 0.87
N LEU A 103 -10.23 33.22 0.59
CA LEU A 103 -10.53 32.68 -0.75
C LEU A 103 -11.84 31.89 -0.80
N ARG A 104 -12.77 32.20 0.13
CA ARG A 104 -14.14 31.68 0.08
C ARG A 104 -14.96 32.36 -1.00
#